data_AF-A0A7J7KG17-F1
#
_entry.id   AF-A0A7J7KG17-F1
#
_cell.length_a   1.000
_cell.length_b   1.000
_cell.length_c   1.000
_cell.angle_alpha   90.00
_cell.angle_beta   90.00
_cell.angle_gamma   90.00
#
_symmetry.space_group_name_H-M   'P 1'
#
loop_
_entity.id
_entity.type
_entity.pdbx_description
1 polymer ?
#
loop_
_entity_poly.entity_id
_entity_poly.type
_entity_poly.pdbx_seq_one_letter_code
_entity_poly.pdbx_strand_id
1 'polypeptide(L)'
;MGVDYYKGQKYEKLKKELLKSGQLFTDPEFLPNQKSLFYSRTETEVIWKRPTELCNVPKLVVDGTSCEDLIEGEYGNRWFVTACSNLANHKALFNKVIPGSLLQEYNNTGAHAGIFKFQFWLFGTGQRWWWMTFFP
;
A
#
# COMPACT_ATOMS: atom_id res chain seq x y z
N MET A 1 -14.49 -19.58 -3.80
CA MET A 1 -14.67 -18.31 -3.07
C MET A 1 -14.24 -17.18 -3.98
N GLY A 2 -15.14 -16.26 -4.29
CA GLY A 2 -14.84 -15.10 -5.13
C GLY A 2 -13.97 -14.10 -4.38
N VAL A 3 -13.13 -13.40 -5.11
CA VAL A 3 -12.38 -12.25 -4.61
C VAL A 3 -13.29 -11.02 -4.69
N ASP A 4 -13.56 -10.38 -3.56
CA ASP A 4 -14.32 -9.13 -3.50
C ASP A 4 -13.37 -7.92 -3.65
N TYR A 5 -13.46 -7.25 -4.79
CA TYR A 5 -12.69 -6.04 -5.06
C TYR A 5 -13.33 -4.83 -4.38
N TYR A 6 -12.57 -4.09 -3.57
CA TYR A 6 -13.07 -2.83 -3.01
C TYR A 6 -13.40 -1.86 -4.15
N LYS A 7 -14.65 -1.38 -4.16
CA LYS A 7 -15.18 -0.45 -5.17
C LYS A 7 -14.96 -0.91 -6.62
N GLY A 8 -14.88 -2.22 -6.85
CA GLY A 8 -14.70 -2.80 -8.19
C GLY A 8 -13.31 -2.58 -8.81
N GLN A 9 -12.35 -2.04 -8.06
CA GLN A 9 -11.00 -1.76 -8.56
C GLN A 9 -10.23 -3.07 -8.79
N LYS A 10 -9.76 -3.33 -10.02
CA LYS A 10 -9.02 -4.55 -10.39
C LYS A 10 -7.56 -4.23 -10.65
N TYR A 11 -6.67 -4.62 -9.73
CA TYR A 11 -5.23 -4.36 -9.80
C TYR A 11 -4.60 -4.58 -11.17
N GLU A 12 -4.73 -5.79 -11.72
CA GLU A 12 -4.01 -6.17 -12.95
C GLU A 12 -4.47 -5.33 -14.15
N LYS A 13 -5.76 -4.97 -14.16
CA LYS A 13 -6.34 -4.10 -15.20
C LYS A 13 -5.79 -2.68 -15.06
N LEU A 14 -5.86 -2.10 -13.86
CA LEU A 14 -5.37 -0.75 -13.57
C LEU A 14 -3.87 -0.63 -13.87
N LYS A 15 -3.06 -1.57 -13.36
CA LYS A 15 -1.61 -1.62 -13.60
C LYS A 15 -1.30 -1.65 -15.10
N LYS A 16 -1.98 -2.51 -15.87
CA LYS A 16 -1.76 -2.61 -17.32
C LYS A 16 -2.12 -1.32 -18.07
N GLU A 17 -3.22 -0.66 -17.69
CA GLU A 17 -3.65 0.60 -18.30
C GLU A 17 -2.66 1.73 -18.01
N LEU A 18 -2.21 1.86 -16.75
CA LEU A 18 -1.24 2.85 -16.32
C LEU A 18 0.13 2.68 -16.98
N LEU A 19 0.62 1.43 -17.07
CA LEU A 19 1.87 1.13 -17.78
C LEU A 19 1.77 1.46 -19.27
N LYS A 20 0.60 1.25 -19.88
CA LYS A 20 0.36 1.59 -21.28
C LYS A 20 0.30 3.10 -21.50
N SER A 21 -0.28 3.87 -20.58
CA SER A 21 -0.37 5.32 -20.67
C SER A 21 0.88 6.06 -20.18
N GLY A 22 1.81 5.35 -19.52
CA GLY A 22 2.99 5.96 -18.90
C GLY A 22 2.64 6.83 -17.68
N GLN A 23 1.47 6.61 -17.07
CA GLN A 23 0.99 7.39 -15.94
C GLN A 23 1.18 6.62 -14.63
N LEU A 24 1.36 7.37 -13.54
CA LEU A 24 1.36 6.82 -12.20
C LEU A 24 -0.06 6.79 -11.63
N PHE A 25 -0.36 5.78 -10.82
CA PHE A 25 -1.66 5.66 -10.20
C PHE A 25 -1.91 6.75 -9.16
N THR A 26 -3.14 7.27 -9.19
CA THR A 26 -3.74 8.11 -8.16
C THR A 26 -5.09 7.51 -7.82
N ASP A 27 -5.29 7.09 -6.57
CA ASP A 27 -6.53 6.44 -6.15
C ASP A 27 -7.67 7.46 -6.06
N PRO A 28 -8.77 7.31 -6.84
CA PRO A 28 -9.91 8.20 -6.76
C PRO A 28 -10.67 8.09 -5.43
N GLU A 29 -10.58 6.96 -4.73
CA GLU A 29 -11.27 6.74 -3.44
C GLU A 29 -10.44 7.23 -2.24
N PHE A 30 -9.16 7.51 -2.44
CA PHE A 30 -8.24 7.98 -1.40
C PHE A 30 -7.24 8.97 -2.01
N LEU A 31 -7.69 10.20 -2.17
CA LEU A 31 -6.89 11.26 -2.81
C LEU A 31 -5.76 11.74 -1.87
N PRO A 32 -4.62 12.21 -2.40
CA PRO A 32 -3.53 12.78 -1.60
C PRO A 32 -3.88 14.20 -1.12
N ASN A 33 -4.88 14.30 -0.25
CA ASN A 33 -5.34 15.56 0.31
C ASN A 33 -5.74 15.39 1.78
N GLN A 34 -6.05 16.51 2.44
CA GLN A 34 -6.31 16.55 3.87
C GLN A 34 -7.49 15.67 4.31
N LYS A 35 -8.49 15.41 3.43
CA LYS A 35 -9.64 14.55 3.76
C LYS A 35 -9.25 13.09 3.98
N SER A 36 -8.13 12.67 3.40
CA SER A 36 -7.57 11.32 3.59
C SER A 36 -6.73 11.20 4.86
N LEU A 37 -6.30 12.33 5.45
CA LEU A 37 -5.52 12.38 6.69
C LEU A 37 -6.39 12.61 7.91
N PHE A 38 -7.33 13.54 7.83
CA PHE A 38 -8.09 14.02 8.97
C PHE A 38 -9.58 14.12 8.65
N TYR A 39 -10.39 13.76 9.65
CA TYR A 39 -11.84 14.00 9.59
C TYR A 39 -12.19 15.48 9.80
N SER A 40 -11.48 16.19 10.69
CA SER A 40 -11.83 17.55 11.10
C SER A 40 -10.65 18.53 11.29
N ARG A 41 -9.39 18.07 11.25
CA ARG A 41 -8.23 18.94 11.43
C ARG A 41 -7.83 19.61 10.11
N THR A 42 -7.55 20.91 10.17
CA THR A 42 -7.15 21.72 9.01
C THR A 42 -5.73 22.30 9.11
N GLU A 43 -5.07 22.15 10.26
CA GLU A 43 -3.90 22.97 10.63
C GLU A 43 -2.53 22.41 10.19
N THR A 44 -2.49 21.20 9.62
CA THR A 44 -1.23 20.56 9.26
C THR A 44 -0.99 20.60 7.76
N GLU A 45 0.09 21.24 7.33
CA GLU A 45 0.55 21.23 5.95
C GLU A 45 1.37 19.96 5.70
N VAL A 46 0.72 18.92 5.19
CA VAL A 46 1.36 17.66 4.81
C VAL A 46 1.61 17.66 3.31
N ILE A 47 2.87 17.46 2.94
CA ILE A 47 3.28 17.26 1.54
C ILE A 47 3.34 15.76 1.28
N TRP A 48 2.58 15.29 0.30
CA TRP A 48 2.61 13.91 -0.14
C TRP A 48 3.83 13.73 -1.08
N LYS A 49 4.63 12.65 -0.88
CA LYS A 49 5.78 12.29 -1.74
C LYS A 49 5.87 10.78 -2.00
N ARG A 50 6.03 10.31 -3.25
CA ARG A 50 6.24 8.88 -3.54
C ARG A 50 7.57 8.41 -2.98
N PRO A 51 7.72 7.11 -2.71
CA PRO A 51 9.01 6.51 -2.38
C PRO A 51 10.13 6.85 -3.38
N THR A 52 9.82 6.98 -4.67
CA THR A 52 10.79 7.38 -5.72
C THR A 52 11.27 8.82 -5.60
N GLU A 53 10.55 9.70 -4.91
CA GLU A 53 10.97 11.07 -4.63
C GLU A 53 11.74 11.19 -3.31
N LEU A 54 11.59 10.20 -2.43
CA LEU A 54 12.22 10.17 -1.10
C LEU A 54 13.56 9.44 -1.10
N CYS A 55 13.73 8.45 -1.98
CA CYS A 55 14.95 7.65 -2.08
C CYS A 55 15.20 7.14 -3.50
N ASN A 56 16.47 6.91 -3.83
CA ASN A 56 16.89 6.52 -5.19
C ASN A 56 16.50 5.09 -5.56
N VAL A 57 16.45 4.18 -4.58
CA VAL A 57 16.16 2.76 -4.79
C VAL A 57 15.06 2.34 -3.82
N PRO A 58 13.81 2.80 -4.05
CA PRO A 58 12.71 2.41 -3.20
C PRO A 58 12.49 0.90 -3.28
N LYS A 59 12.15 0.31 -2.14
CA LYS A 59 11.80 -1.11 -2.00
C LYS A 59 10.51 -1.24 -1.19
N LEU A 60 9.65 -2.16 -1.60
CA LEU A 60 8.43 -2.52 -0.86
C LEU A 60 8.78 -3.41 0.33
N VAL A 61 9.72 -4.34 0.15
CA VAL A 61 10.17 -5.27 1.19
C VAL A 61 11.71 -5.41 1.12
N VAL A 62 12.41 -5.20 2.24
CA VAL A 62 13.88 -5.27 2.33
C VAL A 62 14.27 -6.49 3.15
N ASP A 63 15.10 -7.37 2.60
CA ASP A 63 15.69 -8.54 3.28
C ASP A 63 14.69 -9.47 4.01
N GLY A 64 13.44 -9.49 3.55
CA GLY A 64 12.34 -10.21 4.18
C GLY A 64 11.41 -9.29 4.95
N THR A 65 10.67 -9.84 5.90
CA THR A 65 9.72 -9.09 6.72
C THR A 65 10.23 -9.07 8.14
N SER A 66 11.03 -8.06 8.49
CA SER A 66 11.49 -7.87 9.85
C SER A 66 10.52 -6.98 10.63
N CYS A 67 10.29 -7.30 11.90
CA CYS A 67 9.57 -6.40 12.80
C CYS A 67 10.36 -5.12 13.12
N GLU A 68 11.66 -5.12 12.86
CA GLU A 68 12.60 -4.03 13.16
C GLU A 68 12.48 -2.85 12.19
N ASP A 69 11.83 -3.04 11.03
CA ASP A 69 11.67 -2.01 9.99
C ASP A 69 10.50 -1.05 10.28
N LEU A 70 9.77 -1.25 11.38
CA LEU A 70 8.53 -0.53 11.66
C LEU A 70 8.72 0.48 12.80
N ILE A 71 8.70 1.76 12.42
CA ILE A 71 8.83 2.89 13.34
C ILE A 71 7.51 3.66 13.37
N GLU A 72 7.04 4.01 14.57
CA GLU A 72 5.88 4.88 14.75
C GLU A 72 6.22 6.31 14.31
N GLY A 73 5.48 6.85 13.33
CA GLY A 73 5.60 8.25 12.92
C GLY A 73 4.84 9.21 13.84
N GLU A 74 5.01 10.51 13.63
CA GLU A 74 4.39 11.59 14.44
C GLU A 74 2.86 11.48 14.54
N TYR A 75 2.20 11.07 13.46
CA TYR A 75 0.75 10.82 13.39
C TYR A 75 0.41 9.31 13.36
N GLY A 76 1.36 8.47 13.77
CA GLY A 76 1.24 7.03 13.77
C GLY A 76 0.27 6.50 14.83
N ASN A 77 -0.07 5.22 14.68
CA ASN A 77 -0.85 4.48 15.66
C ASN A 77 -0.02 3.31 16.19
N ARG A 78 0.43 3.36 17.45
CA ARG A 78 1.22 2.28 18.06
C ARG A 78 0.63 0.89 17.89
N TRP A 79 -0.68 0.75 18.07
CA TRP A 79 -1.36 -0.54 17.92
C TRP A 79 -1.23 -1.10 16.50
N PHE A 80 -1.20 -0.23 15.49
CA PHE A 80 -1.05 -0.61 14.09
C PHE A 80 0.39 -1.06 13.82
N VAL A 81 1.38 -0.33 14.32
CA VAL A 81 2.80 -0.70 14.25
C VAL A 81 3.01 -2.09 14.87
N THR A 82 2.51 -2.32 16.08
CA THR A 82 2.61 -3.63 16.76
C THR A 82 1.93 -4.74 15.95
N ALA A 83 0.75 -4.49 15.37
CA ALA A 83 0.07 -5.47 14.53
C ALA A 83 0.88 -5.83 13.27
N CYS A 84 1.47 -4.83 12.61
CA CYS A 84 2.35 -5.02 11.45
C CYS A 84 3.63 -5.76 11.82
N SER A 85 4.25 -5.48 12.97
CA SER A 85 5.43 -6.21 13.46
C SER A 85 5.11 -7.68 13.68
N ASN A 86 3.96 -7.99 14.28
CA ASN A 86 3.52 -9.37 14.45
C ASN A 86 3.23 -10.05 13.12
N LEU A 87 2.63 -9.34 12.15
CA LEU A 87 2.38 -9.85 10.81
C LEU A 87 3.69 -10.18 10.07
N ALA A 88 4.70 -9.30 10.17
CA ALA A 88 6.00 -9.47 9.55
C ALA A 88 6.71 -10.76 10.03
N ASN A 89 6.54 -11.11 11.31
CA ASN A 89 7.09 -12.35 11.88
C ASN A 89 6.39 -13.63 11.39
N HIS A 90 5.23 -13.53 10.72
CA HIS A 90 4.44 -14.67 10.27
C HIS A 90 4.31 -14.68 8.74
N LYS A 91 5.33 -15.20 8.03
CA LYS A 91 5.40 -15.23 6.55
C LYS A 91 4.13 -15.74 5.85
N ALA A 92 3.48 -16.76 6.41
CA ALA A 92 2.24 -17.30 5.83
C ALA A 92 1.07 -16.30 5.90
N LEU A 93 0.96 -15.53 6.99
CA LEU A 93 -0.04 -14.47 7.12
C LEU A 93 0.35 -13.25 6.30
N PHE A 94 1.63 -12.89 6.30
CA PHE A 94 2.14 -11.81 5.47
C PHE A 94 1.81 -12.03 3.98
N ASN A 95 2.05 -13.23 3.45
CA ASN A 95 1.72 -13.57 2.06
C ASN A 95 0.21 -13.56 1.76
N LYS A 96 -0.64 -13.71 2.80
CA LYS A 96 -2.09 -13.52 2.67
C LYS A 96 -2.51 -12.06 2.71
N VAL A 97 -1.70 -11.16 3.26
CA VAL A 97 -1.99 -9.71 3.30
C VAL A 97 -1.36 -9.00 2.11
N ILE A 98 -0.15 -9.39 1.70
CA ILE A 98 0.59 -8.81 0.56
C ILE A 98 0.92 -9.93 -0.43
N PRO A 99 -0.08 -10.44 -1.16
CA PRO A 99 0.13 -11.54 -2.08
C PRO A 99 1.00 -11.10 -3.27
N GLY A 100 2.03 -11.90 -3.55
CA GLY A 100 2.98 -11.63 -4.62
C GLY A 100 3.75 -10.32 -4.41
N SER A 101 4.18 -10.02 -3.19
CA SER A 101 4.97 -8.81 -2.86
C SER A 101 6.11 -8.53 -3.85
N LEU A 102 6.85 -9.56 -4.28
CA LEU A 102 7.91 -9.44 -5.29
C LEU A 102 7.41 -8.94 -6.67
N LEU A 103 6.17 -9.25 -7.05
CA LEU A 103 5.56 -8.76 -8.30
C LEU A 103 5.09 -7.30 -8.21
N GLN A 104 5.02 -6.78 -6.99
CA GLN A 104 4.66 -5.40 -6.68
C GLN A 104 5.89 -4.55 -6.35
N GLU A 105 7.08 -5.15 -6.34
CA GLU A 105 8.33 -4.48 -5.99
C GLU A 105 8.69 -3.37 -7.00
N TYR A 106 9.25 -2.27 -6.51
CA TYR A 106 9.58 -1.10 -7.33
C TYR A 106 10.58 -1.40 -8.44
N ASN A 107 11.54 -2.29 -8.17
CA ASN A 107 12.66 -2.59 -9.06
C ASN A 107 12.52 -3.97 -9.77
N ASN A 108 11.30 -4.48 -9.91
CA ASN A 108 11.09 -5.74 -10.61
C ASN A 108 11.09 -5.50 -12.12
N THR A 109 12.23 -5.72 -12.79
CA THR A 109 12.46 -5.94 -14.23
C THR A 109 11.73 -5.05 -15.26
N GLY A 110 11.01 -4.01 -14.84
CA GLY A 110 10.16 -3.17 -15.68
C GLY A 110 9.65 -1.93 -14.94
N ALA A 111 8.89 -1.10 -15.66
CA ALA A 111 8.32 0.12 -15.10
C ALA A 111 7.29 -0.18 -14.00
N HIS A 112 7.33 0.58 -12.91
CA HIS A 112 6.38 0.49 -11.81
C HIS A 112 5.31 1.60 -11.94
N ALA A 113 4.03 1.23 -11.91
CA ALA A 113 2.91 2.17 -12.11
C ALA A 113 2.47 2.91 -10.82
N GLY A 114 3.23 2.82 -9.73
CA GLY A 114 2.92 3.47 -8.46
C GLY A 114 1.68 2.91 -7.75
N ILE A 115 1.30 1.65 -8.02
CA ILE A 115 0.12 0.98 -7.45
C ILE A 115 0.50 -0.30 -6.71
N PHE A 116 -0.08 -0.49 -5.52
CA PHE A 116 0.11 -1.65 -4.65
C PHE A 116 -1.21 -2.25 -4.22
N LYS A 117 -1.22 -3.55 -3.91
CA LYS A 117 -2.38 -4.34 -3.52
C LYS A 117 -2.16 -5.06 -2.20
N PHE A 118 -3.14 -4.90 -1.32
CA PHE A 118 -3.18 -5.53 -0.02
C PHE A 118 -4.53 -6.23 0.17
N GLN A 119 -4.56 -7.30 0.95
CA GLN A 119 -5.75 -8.07 1.29
C GLN A 119 -6.03 -7.92 2.79
N PHE A 120 -7.26 -7.57 3.12
CA PHE A 120 -7.72 -7.47 4.50
C PHE A 120 -8.93 -8.37 4.71
N TRP A 121 -9.06 -8.84 5.95
CA TRP A 121 -10.22 -9.59 6.41
C TRP A 121 -11.20 -8.63 7.08
N LEU A 122 -12.41 -8.48 6.52
CA LEU A 122 -13.42 -7.55 7.02
C LEU A 122 -14.79 -8.24 7.12
N PHE A 123 -15.39 -8.18 8.32
CA PHE A 123 -16.78 -8.62 8.60
C PHE A 123 -17.12 -10.09 8.29
N GLY A 124 -16.16 -11.01 8.35
CA GLY A 124 -16.42 -12.45 8.19
C GLY A 124 -16.78 -12.90 6.77
N THR A 125 -17.04 -11.97 5.86
CA THR A 125 -17.05 -12.18 4.41
C THR A 125 -15.62 -12.06 3.88
N GLY A 126 -15.22 -12.96 2.98
CA GLY A 126 -13.84 -13.14 2.53
C GLY A 126 -13.11 -11.89 2.02
N GLN A 127 -11.79 -12.06 1.93
CA GLN A 127 -10.74 -11.09 1.57
C GLN A 127 -11.21 -9.89 0.72
N ARG A 128 -11.25 -8.70 1.33
CA ARG A 128 -11.38 -7.43 0.61
C ARG A 128 -10.00 -6.91 0.26
N TRP A 129 -9.81 -6.57 -1.01
CA TRP A 129 -8.60 -5.89 -1.44
C TRP A 129 -8.70 -4.42 -1.08
N TRP A 130 -7.79 -3.91 -0.26
CA TRP A 130 -7.60 -2.47 -0.10
C TRP A 130 -6.29 -2.08 -0.76
N TRP A 131 -6.32 -0.92 -1.41
CA TRP A 131 -5.14 -0.33 -2.02
C TRP A 131 -4.61 0.68 -1.02
N MET A 132 -3.34 0.56 -0.69
CA MET A 132 -2.58 1.66 -0.13
C MET A 132 -1.59 2.06 -1.20
N THR A 133 -1.89 3.13 -1.91
CA THR A 133 -0.86 3.84 -2.67
C THR A 133 0.04 4.54 -1.68
N PHE A 134 1.35 4.38 -1.82
CA PHE A 134 2.29 5.36 -1.27
C PHE A 134 2.38 6.47 -2.31
N PHE A 135 1.60 7.53 -2.08
CA PHE A 135 1.37 8.73 -2.92
C PHE A 135 2.60 9.64 -2.98
N PRO A 136 2.75 10.60 -3.93
CA PRO A 136 2.33 10.76 -5.32
C PRO A 136 3.52 10.89 -6.29
#